data_AF-A0A7S6G7M0-F1
#
_entry.id   AF-A0A7S6G7M0-F1
#
_cell.length_a   1.000
_cell.length_b   1.000
_cell.length_c   1.000
_cell.angle_alpha   90.00
_cell.angle_beta   90.00
_cell.angle_gamma   90.00
#
_symmetry.space_group_name_H-M   'P 1'
#
loop_
_entity.id
_entity.type
_entity.pdbx_description
1 polymer ?
#
loop_
_entity_poly.entity_id
_entity_poly.type
_entity_poly.pdbx_seq_one_letter_code
_entity_poly.pdbx_strand_id
1 'polypeptide(L)'
;MINLKLARNGTIEFNEFLHMMSRKMKETDKEEELREAFRVFDRNGDGFINAAELRHVMTNLGEKLTDEEVEDMIKEADLDGDGLVNYDEFVNVLMAPK
;
A
#
# COMPACT_ATOMS: atom_id res chain seq x y z
N MET A 1 -6.89 -20.27 -26.76
CA MET A 1 -5.73 -19.59 -27.38
C MET A 1 -5.88 -18.11 -27.10
N ILE A 2 -4.95 -17.49 -26.37
CA ILE A 2 -5.04 -16.06 -26.03
C ILE A 2 -4.55 -15.27 -27.25
N ASN A 3 -5.36 -14.34 -27.77
CA ASN A 3 -5.18 -13.79 -29.11
C ASN A 3 -5.08 -12.26 -29.06
N LEU A 4 -3.85 -11.75 -29.24
CA LEU A 4 -3.51 -10.34 -29.10
C LEU A 4 -2.44 -9.97 -30.16
N LYS A 5 -2.45 -8.76 -30.76
CA LYS A 5 -1.53 -8.32 -31.85
C LYS A 5 -0.95 -6.87 -31.84
N LEU A 6 -1.52 -5.91 -31.10
CA LEU A 6 -1.27 -4.43 -31.10
C LEU A 6 -1.08 -3.75 -32.44
N ALA A 7 0.09 -3.95 -33.04
CA ALA A 7 0.92 -2.87 -33.54
C ALA A 7 0.16 -1.99 -34.54
N ARG A 8 -0.30 -0.83 -34.05
CA ARG A 8 -1.07 0.17 -34.82
C ARG A 8 -2.35 -0.35 -35.50
N ASN A 9 -2.84 -1.54 -35.11
CA ASN A 9 -4.05 -2.20 -35.65
C ASN A 9 -5.07 -2.68 -34.58
N GLY A 10 -4.74 -2.61 -33.29
CA GLY A 10 -5.73 -2.58 -32.19
C GLY A 10 -5.86 -3.82 -31.30
N THR A 11 -4.80 -4.18 -30.55
CA THR A 11 -4.87 -4.99 -29.29
C THR A 11 -3.52 -4.94 -28.55
N ILE A 12 -2.74 -6.02 -28.37
CA ILE A 12 -1.42 -6.09 -27.68
C ILE A 12 -0.56 -7.20 -28.34
N GLU A 13 0.67 -7.07 -28.87
CA GLU A 13 1.40 -8.22 -29.50
C GLU A 13 1.65 -9.35 -28.47
N PHE A 14 1.87 -10.63 -28.83
CA PHE A 14 2.11 -11.69 -27.83
C PHE A 14 3.32 -11.41 -26.93
N ASN A 15 4.43 -10.87 -27.46
CA ASN A 15 5.57 -10.47 -26.65
C ASN A 15 5.26 -9.22 -25.81
N GLU A 16 4.52 -8.26 -26.37
CA GLU A 16 4.06 -7.07 -25.64
C GLU A 16 3.03 -7.42 -24.54
N PHE A 17 2.24 -8.48 -24.74
CA PHE A 17 1.28 -9.03 -23.80
C PHE A 17 2.01 -9.75 -22.67
N LEU A 18 3.02 -10.57 -22.96
CA LEU A 18 3.88 -11.13 -21.92
C LEU A 18 4.57 -10.01 -21.12
N HIS A 19 5.03 -8.95 -21.79
CA HIS A 19 5.64 -7.79 -21.12
C HIS A 19 4.62 -7.05 -20.23
N MET A 20 3.42 -6.76 -20.75
CA MET A 20 2.33 -6.11 -20.02
C MET A 20 1.86 -6.97 -18.84
N MET A 21 1.68 -8.28 -19.02
CA MET A 21 1.30 -9.19 -17.93
C MET A 21 2.41 -9.29 -16.89
N SER A 22 3.68 -9.34 -17.29
CA SER A 22 4.81 -9.36 -16.34
C SER A 22 4.95 -8.07 -15.53
N ARG A 23 4.43 -6.95 -16.05
CA ARG A 23 4.30 -5.68 -15.32
C ARG A 23 3.07 -5.70 -14.42
N LYS A 24 1.90 -5.99 -14.97
CA LYS A 24 0.63 -6.08 -14.23
C LYS A 24 0.68 -7.06 -13.07
N MET A 25 1.30 -8.22 -13.22
CA MET A 25 1.50 -9.15 -12.11
C MET A 25 2.34 -8.49 -11.01
N LYS A 26 3.52 -7.93 -11.32
CA LYS A 26 4.34 -7.20 -10.35
C LYS A 26 3.70 -5.93 -9.76
N GLU A 27 2.68 -5.39 -10.40
CA GLU A 27 1.87 -4.28 -9.89
C GLU A 27 0.78 -4.81 -8.93
N THR A 28 0.12 -5.93 -9.28
CA THR A 28 -0.84 -6.64 -8.41
C THR A 28 -0.17 -7.27 -7.20
N ASP A 29 0.96 -7.95 -7.36
CA ASP A 29 1.76 -8.55 -6.28
C ASP A 29 2.04 -7.47 -5.19
N LYS A 30 2.41 -6.26 -5.61
CA LYS A 30 2.64 -5.10 -4.74
C LYS A 30 1.36 -4.54 -4.11
N GLU A 31 0.26 -4.48 -4.86
CA GLU A 31 -1.02 -4.02 -4.31
C GLU A 31 -1.53 -5.01 -3.24
N GLU A 32 -1.35 -6.32 -3.44
CA GLU A 32 -1.67 -7.35 -2.45
C GLU A 32 -0.71 -7.26 -1.24
N GLU A 33 0.61 -7.11 -1.43
CA GLU A 33 1.57 -6.84 -0.34
C GLU A 33 1.19 -5.61 0.49
N LEU A 34 0.81 -4.49 -0.14
CA LEU A 34 0.39 -3.26 0.54
C LEU A 34 -0.94 -3.42 1.27
N ARG A 35 -1.92 -4.12 0.68
CA ARG A 35 -3.20 -4.44 1.34
C ARG A 35 -3.04 -5.41 2.50
N GLU A 36 -2.14 -6.38 2.42
CA GLU A 36 -1.83 -7.28 3.54
C GLU A 36 -1.10 -6.54 4.65
N ALA A 37 -0.12 -5.68 4.33
CA ALA A 37 0.53 -4.81 5.31
C ALA A 37 -0.49 -3.90 6.03
N PHE A 38 -1.39 -3.23 5.29
CA PHE A 38 -2.44 -2.39 5.88
C PHE A 38 -3.31 -3.16 6.88
N ARG A 39 -3.74 -4.39 6.54
CA ARG A 39 -4.53 -5.29 7.42
C ARG A 39 -3.77 -5.83 8.64
N VAL A 40 -2.46 -5.63 8.73
CA VAL A 40 -1.72 -5.90 9.98
C VAL A 40 -1.87 -4.71 10.94
N PHE A 41 -1.93 -3.48 10.40
CA PHE A 41 -2.13 -2.24 11.15
C PHE A 41 -3.60 -1.96 11.49
N ASP A 42 -4.51 -1.95 10.52
CA ASP A 42 -5.95 -1.94 10.76
C ASP A 42 -6.36 -3.30 11.35
N ARG A 43 -6.52 -3.37 12.68
CA ARG A 43 -6.84 -4.60 13.41
C ARG A 43 -8.33 -4.75 13.70
N ASN A 44 -9.06 -3.64 13.65
CA ASN A 44 -10.48 -3.60 13.94
C ASN A 44 -11.34 -3.81 12.67
N GLY A 45 -10.80 -3.44 11.50
CA GLY A 45 -11.39 -3.63 10.17
C GLY A 45 -12.26 -2.48 9.68
N ASP A 46 -12.08 -1.26 10.21
CA ASP A 46 -12.84 -0.07 9.80
C ASP A 46 -12.30 0.63 8.54
N GLY A 47 -11.09 0.27 8.10
CA GLY A 47 -10.42 0.87 6.94
C GLY A 47 -9.44 2.01 7.27
N PHE A 48 -9.17 2.24 8.55
CA PHE A 48 -8.25 3.27 9.05
C PHE A 48 -7.22 2.68 10.03
N ILE A 49 -6.11 3.38 10.25
CA ILE A 49 -5.12 3.06 11.28
C ILE A 49 -5.09 4.21 12.28
N ASN A 50 -5.44 3.96 13.54
CA ASN A 50 -5.24 4.93 14.62
C ASN A 50 -3.88 4.72 15.33
N ALA A 51 -3.47 5.72 16.12
CA ALA A 51 -2.25 5.70 16.92
C ALA A 51 -2.08 4.44 17.80
N ALA A 52 -3.15 3.94 18.41
CA ALA A 52 -3.08 2.76 19.30
C ALA A 52 -2.80 1.47 18.52
N GLU A 53 -3.35 1.34 17.31
CA GLU A 53 -3.09 0.23 16.40
C GLU A 53 -1.69 0.28 15.80
N LEU A 54 -1.24 1.45 15.31
CA LEU A 54 0.14 1.68 14.85
C LEU A 54 1.16 1.28 15.94
N ARG A 55 0.97 1.81 17.16
CA ARG A 55 1.81 1.52 18.34
C ARG A 55 1.81 0.03 18.70
N HIS A 56 0.66 -0.64 18.57
CA HIS A 56 0.55 -2.08 18.86
C HIS A 56 1.35 -2.92 17.86
N VAL A 57 1.27 -2.62 16.56
CA VAL A 57 2.04 -3.35 15.55
C VAL A 57 3.53 -3.09 15.67
N MET A 58 3.96 -1.83 15.85
CA MET A 58 5.38 -1.51 16.06
C MET A 58 5.95 -2.26 17.28
N THR A 59 5.20 -2.29 18.39
CA THR A 59 5.56 -3.07 19.59
C THR A 59 5.70 -4.57 19.30
N ASN A 60 4.84 -5.13 18.45
CA ASN A 60 4.90 -6.55 18.04
C ASN A 60 6.06 -6.85 17.08
N LEU A 61 6.47 -5.87 16.26
CA LEU A 61 7.68 -5.94 15.42
C LEU A 61 8.98 -5.78 16.23
N GLY A 62 8.88 -5.35 17.49
CA GLY A 62 9.99 -5.18 18.43
C GLY A 62 10.37 -3.72 18.69
N GLU A 63 9.85 -2.79 17.89
CA GLU A 63 10.11 -1.35 18.02
C GLU A 63 9.22 -0.72 19.08
N LYS A 64 9.83 -0.05 20.06
CA LYS A 64 9.13 0.60 21.18
C LYS A 64 9.09 2.10 20.99
N LEU A 65 8.19 2.53 20.12
CA LEU A 65 7.85 3.95 19.99
C LEU A 65 7.23 4.49 21.28
N THR A 66 7.63 5.70 21.64
CA THR A 66 6.94 6.55 22.61
C THR A 66 5.62 7.06 22.05
N ASP A 67 4.76 7.59 22.92
CA ASP A 67 3.46 8.13 22.50
C ASP A 67 3.63 9.38 21.62
N GLU A 68 4.71 10.14 21.82
CA GLU A 68 5.11 11.30 21.00
C GLU A 68 5.56 10.85 19.59
N GLU A 69 6.45 9.85 19.48
CA GLU A 69 6.89 9.30 18.18
C GLU A 69 5.73 8.70 17.38
N VAL A 70 4.76 8.05 18.04
CA VAL A 70 3.55 7.54 17.38
C VAL A 70 2.68 8.67 16.85
N GLU A 71 2.46 9.73 17.64
CA GLU A 71 1.60 10.84 17.22
C GLU A 71 2.26 11.68 16.11
N ASP A 72 3.59 11.81 16.10
CA ASP A 72 4.31 12.44 15.00
C ASP A 72 4.29 11.57 13.73
N MET A 73 4.40 10.24 13.84
CA MET A 73 4.20 9.34 12.68
C MET A 73 2.78 9.41 12.10
N ILE A 74 1.74 9.61 12.93
CA ILE A 74 0.38 9.86 12.42
C ILE A 74 0.34 11.22 11.70
N LYS A 75 0.89 12.30 12.26
CA LYS A 75 0.90 13.64 11.63
C LYS A 75 1.72 13.73 10.33
N GLU A 76 2.70 12.85 10.11
CA GLU A 76 3.40 12.74 8.82
C GLU A 76 2.60 11.96 7.76
N ALA A 77 1.60 11.19 8.18
CA ALA A 77 0.80 10.30 7.33
C ALA A 77 -0.62 10.82 7.03
N ASP A 78 -1.25 11.47 8.02
CA ASP A 78 -2.54 12.15 7.96
C ASP A 78 -2.45 13.38 7.05
N LEU A 79 -3.13 13.34 5.90
CA LEU A 79 -3.09 14.38 4.86
C LEU A 79 -4.38 15.20 4.78
N ASP A 80 -5.50 14.72 5.33
CA ASP A 80 -6.77 15.46 5.37
C ASP A 80 -7.13 16.06 6.74
N GLY A 81 -6.48 15.59 7.82
CA GLY A 81 -6.51 16.14 9.17
C GLY A 81 -7.50 15.47 10.11
N ASP A 82 -7.93 14.23 9.86
CA ASP A 82 -8.90 13.52 10.71
C ASP A 82 -8.28 12.82 11.95
N GLY A 83 -6.95 12.72 12.01
CA GLY A 83 -6.21 12.08 13.11
C GLY A 83 -6.06 10.56 13.00
N LEU A 84 -6.42 9.98 11.86
CA LEU A 84 -6.22 8.59 11.48
C LEU A 84 -5.25 8.50 10.28
N VAL A 85 -5.07 7.30 9.73
CA VAL A 85 -4.39 7.08 8.45
C VAL A 85 -5.21 6.10 7.62
N ASN A 86 -5.72 6.56 6.48
CA ASN A 86 -6.46 5.72 5.54
C ASN A 86 -5.52 4.93 4.59
N TYR A 87 -6.08 4.05 3.76
CA TYR A 87 -5.28 3.20 2.86
C TYR A 87 -4.45 4.00 1.83
N ASP A 88 -5.00 5.06 1.24
CA ASP A 88 -4.30 5.82 0.20
C ASP A 88 -3.15 6.65 0.82
N GLU A 89 -3.33 7.14 2.05
CA GLU A 89 -2.29 7.80 2.86
C GLU A 89 -1.17 6.85 3.25
N PHE A 90 -1.51 5.67 3.79
CA PHE A 90 -0.56 4.61 4.12
C PHE A 90 0.29 4.20 2.91
N VAL A 91 -0.34 4.04 1.74
CA VAL A 91 0.36 3.78 0.48
C VAL A 91 1.23 4.96 0.06
N ASN A 92 0.77 6.20 0.22
CA ASN A 92 1.58 7.39 -0.08
C ASN A 92 2.85 7.44 0.79
N VAL A 93 2.74 7.23 2.10
CA VAL A 93 3.88 7.19 3.03
C VAL A 93 4.87 6.06 2.70
N LEU A 94 4.39 4.88 2.35
CA LEU A 94 5.25 3.74 1.98
C LEU A 94 5.88 3.85 0.59
N MET A 95 5.24 4.58 -0.35
CA MET A 95 5.74 4.77 -1.71
C MET A 95 6.45 6.12 -1.93
N ALA A 96 6.42 7.03 -0.95
CA ALA A 96 7.13 8.31 -0.99
C ALA A 96 8.65 8.10 -1.12
N PRO A 97 9.32 8.75 -2.09
CA PRO A 97 10.77 8.73 -2.18
C PRO A 97 11.38 9.55 -1.02
N LYS A 98 12.19 8.89 -0.19
CA LYS A 98 13.03 9.51 0.84
C LYS A 98 14.33 10.08 0.26
#